data_AF-A0A7X6XFT7-F1
#
_entry.id   AF-A0A7X6XFT7-F1
#
_cell.length_a   1.000
_cell.length_b   1.000
_cell.length_c   1.000
_cell.angle_alpha   90.00
_cell.angle_beta   90.00
_cell.angle_gamma   90.00
#
_symmetry.space_group_name_H-M   'P 1'
#
loop_
_entity.id
_entity.type
_entity.pdbx_description
1 polymer ?
#
loop_
_entity_poly.entity_id
_entity_poly.type
_entity_poly.pdbx_seq_one_letter_code
_entity_poly.pdbx_strand_id
1 'polypeptide(L)'
;MKKILYTILSITLLLSTFSCSEDWLDVNVDPNNPTNTLASIDGRLAWIQHHFLYGQQVAGVRSSFITQQLTATSTGTRDGMAAGWNAGTAINTSPYQFFFVATAANFPDLENKAIAQEAWHYVGAVRAIRAMGFMLMTDWYGEMPYTEAVSESVTPKFDDGKTIFEGCLQDIDFAIENFKKAQGEGAPSLKSGDSWNDGDVDKWLKMCYGLKARWLNNLSKKTSLYKPDEILSLISSAATSNAQSTIVNHLDLVSDNVGDVLFSDPLKTSIAFNSVGMNTNIRVTKWYTDLLTNFDNKGIEDPRADKLIPWAQFNHGEFVRSAGVDMQSDIRINKGPMGTSYNSKNESIQSNGRTVPAHSWYVNTADSERWGDTIYVSHRGSSIGYHGDTDDQYKA
;
A
#
# COMPACT_ATOMS: atom_id res chain seq x y z
N MET A 1 -52.74 -0.15 59.63
CA MET A 1 -52.75 -0.31 58.16
C MET A 1 -52.12 0.89 57.43
N LYS A 2 -52.57 2.13 57.64
CA LYS A 2 -51.98 3.32 56.96
C LYS A 2 -50.46 3.48 57.17
N LYS A 3 -49.96 3.27 58.39
CA LYS A 3 -48.52 3.37 58.70
C LYS A 3 -47.66 2.32 57.95
N ILE A 4 -48.17 1.09 57.80
CA ILE A 4 -47.49 0.02 57.04
C ILE A 4 -47.47 0.34 55.55
N LEU A 5 -48.57 0.91 55.01
CA LEU A 5 -48.64 1.32 53.61
C LEU A 5 -47.63 2.43 53.28
N TYR A 6 -47.46 3.41 54.17
CA TYR A 6 -46.44 4.45 54.00
C TYR A 6 -45.02 3.90 54.10
N THR A 7 -44.75 2.96 55.01
CA THR A 7 -43.44 2.31 55.10
C THR A 7 -43.11 1.50 53.86
N ILE A 8 -44.08 0.76 53.30
CA ILE A 8 -43.90 0.00 52.06
C ILE A 8 -43.68 0.96 50.87
N LEU A 9 -44.48 2.03 50.74
CA LEU A 9 -44.29 3.02 49.68
C LEU A 9 -42.92 3.70 49.76
N SER A 10 -42.45 4.03 50.96
CA SER A 10 -41.13 4.63 51.17
C SER A 10 -40.00 3.67 50.82
N ILE A 11 -40.12 2.38 51.13
CA ILE A 11 -39.12 1.37 50.78
C ILE A 11 -39.10 1.10 49.27
N THR A 12 -40.26 1.05 48.60
CA THR A 12 -40.34 0.91 47.14
C THR A 12 -39.76 2.14 46.43
N LEU A 13 -39.96 3.35 46.97
CA LEU A 13 -39.36 4.56 46.44
C LEU A 13 -37.82 4.57 46.62
N LEU A 14 -37.32 4.09 47.77
CA LEU A 14 -35.89 3.95 48.05
C LEU A 14 -35.20 2.85 47.21
N LEU A 15 -35.93 1.82 46.79
CA LEU A 15 -35.40 0.78 45.89
C LEU A 15 -35.37 1.23 44.42
N SER A 16 -36.18 2.24 44.04
CA SER A 16 -36.19 2.80 42.68
C SER A 16 -34.99 3.70 42.37
N THR A 17 -34.23 4.15 43.39
CA THR A 17 -33.03 4.99 43.21
C THR A 17 -31.73 4.21 43.01
N PHE A 18 -31.76 2.87 43.08
CA PHE A 18 -30.57 2.01 42.89
C PHE A 18 -30.53 1.28 41.53
N SER A 19 -31.47 1.55 40.62
CA SER A 19 -31.57 0.82 39.33
C SER A 19 -30.90 1.51 38.14
N CYS A 20 -30.30 2.68 38.31
CA CYS A 20 -29.47 3.28 37.25
C CYS A 20 -28.00 3.15 37.67
N SER A 21 -27.34 2.08 37.25
CA SER A 21 -25.89 2.11 37.14
C SER A 21 -25.52 3.20 36.13
N GLU A 22 -24.62 4.11 36.52
CA GLU A 22 -24.11 5.19 35.67
C GLU A 22 -23.58 4.67 34.32
N ASP A 23 -23.18 3.39 34.26
CA ASP A 23 -22.73 2.68 33.05
C ASP A 23 -23.74 2.71 31.88
N TRP A 24 -25.06 2.78 32.13
CA TRP A 24 -26.07 2.86 31.06
C TRP A 24 -26.20 4.28 30.48
N LEU A 25 -25.70 5.30 31.18
CA LEU A 25 -25.73 6.69 30.75
C LEU A 25 -24.43 7.14 30.08
N ASP A 26 -23.43 6.26 29.96
CA ASP A 26 -22.20 6.52 29.18
C ASP A 26 -22.43 6.31 27.67
N VAL A 27 -23.39 7.06 27.14
CA VAL A 27 -23.71 7.15 25.69
C VAL A 27 -22.83 8.18 24.96
N ASN A 28 -21.81 8.72 25.62
CA ASN A 28 -20.88 9.70 25.04
C ASN A 28 -19.69 9.05 24.31
N VAL A 29 -19.67 7.73 24.22
CA VAL A 29 -18.74 7.00 23.38
C VAL A 29 -19.31 6.93 21.98
N ASP A 30 -18.78 7.74 21.06
CA ASP A 30 -19.07 7.61 19.64
C ASP A 30 -18.52 6.27 19.12
N PRO A 31 -19.38 5.30 18.76
CA PRO A 31 -18.91 4.00 18.25
C PRO A 31 -18.15 4.14 16.92
N ASN A 32 -18.38 5.24 16.20
CA ASN A 32 -17.73 5.53 14.92
C ASN A 32 -16.38 6.25 15.10
N ASN A 33 -16.10 6.77 16.30
CA ASN A 33 -14.82 7.39 16.67
C ASN A 33 -14.31 6.80 17.99
N PRO A 34 -13.89 5.52 17.99
CA PRO A 34 -13.41 4.86 19.19
C PRO A 34 -12.22 5.64 19.75
N THR A 35 -12.27 5.97 21.04
CA THR A 35 -11.12 6.49 21.75
C THR A 35 -10.02 5.43 21.80
N ASN A 36 -8.77 5.86 22.00
CA ASN A 36 -7.64 4.93 22.11
C ASN A 36 -7.86 3.82 23.17
N THR A 37 -8.62 4.11 24.23
CA THR A 37 -8.95 3.16 25.29
C THR A 37 -9.99 2.12 24.88
N LEU A 38 -10.86 2.39 23.91
CA LEU A 38 -11.95 1.51 23.51
C LEU A 38 -11.66 0.65 22.28
N ALA A 39 -10.79 1.10 21.38
CA ALA A 39 -10.45 0.32 20.18
C ALA A 39 -9.89 -1.07 20.55
N SER A 40 -10.49 -2.12 20.02
CA SER A 40 -10.06 -3.51 20.22
C SER A 40 -8.71 -3.77 19.53
N ILE A 41 -7.98 -4.79 19.99
CA ILE A 41 -6.68 -5.15 19.37
C ILE A 41 -6.86 -5.68 17.94
N ASP A 42 -7.99 -6.35 17.67
CA ASP A 42 -8.36 -6.86 16.34
C ASP A 42 -8.62 -5.72 15.34
N GLY A 43 -9.52 -4.79 15.67
CA GLY A 43 -9.82 -3.64 14.82
C GLY A 43 -8.60 -2.74 14.59
N ARG A 44 -7.76 -2.57 15.63
CA ARG A 44 -6.54 -1.76 15.52
C ARG A 44 -5.48 -2.43 14.66
N LEU A 45 -5.32 -3.76 14.72
CA LEU A 45 -4.39 -4.47 13.83
C LEU A 45 -4.82 -4.33 12.36
N ALA A 46 -6.10 -4.54 12.06
CA ALA A 46 -6.63 -4.39 10.70
C ALA A 46 -6.42 -2.97 10.16
N TRP A 47 -6.63 -1.95 11.01
CA TRP A 47 -6.34 -0.55 10.68
C TRP A 47 -4.86 -0.32 10.35
N ILE A 48 -3.96 -0.78 11.22
CA ILE A 48 -2.50 -0.69 11.05
C ILE A 48 -2.07 -1.36 9.73
N GLN A 49 -2.57 -2.58 9.48
CA GLN A 49 -2.27 -3.36 8.29
C GLN A 49 -2.66 -2.63 7.00
N HIS A 50 -3.88 -2.08 6.94
CA HIS A 50 -4.36 -1.34 5.79
C HIS A 50 -3.50 -0.10 5.49
N HIS A 51 -3.31 0.77 6.49
CA HIS A 51 -2.62 2.04 6.29
C HIS A 51 -1.12 1.89 6.07
N PHE A 52 -0.50 0.89 6.71
CA PHE A 52 0.89 0.53 6.41
C PHE A 52 1.02 0.10 4.94
N LEU A 53 0.14 -0.80 4.49
CA LEU A 53 0.15 -1.31 3.12
C LEU A 53 -0.05 -0.17 2.11
N TYR A 54 -0.95 0.78 2.41
CA TYR A 54 -1.13 1.96 1.58
C TYR A 54 0.17 2.75 1.43
N GLY A 55 0.81 3.12 2.54
CA GLY A 55 2.07 3.86 2.52
C GLY A 55 3.17 3.10 1.77
N GLN A 56 3.29 1.80 2.00
CA GLN A 56 4.25 0.92 1.34
C GLN A 56 4.00 0.82 -0.18
N GLN A 57 2.76 0.66 -0.62
CA GLN A 57 2.42 0.52 -2.04
C GLN A 57 2.61 1.82 -2.80
N VAL A 58 2.26 2.97 -2.20
CA VAL A 58 2.53 4.28 -2.81
C VAL A 58 4.03 4.50 -2.98
N ALA A 59 4.83 4.14 -1.97
CA ALA A 59 6.29 4.17 -2.07
C ALA A 59 6.76 3.22 -3.20
N GLY A 60 6.29 1.97 -3.23
CA GLY A 60 6.65 1.00 -4.27
C GLY A 60 6.34 1.47 -5.70
N VAL A 61 5.16 2.06 -5.92
CA VAL A 61 4.80 2.67 -7.20
C VAL A 61 5.74 3.81 -7.55
N ARG A 62 6.06 4.70 -6.59
CA ARG A 62 7.02 5.79 -6.83
C ARG A 62 8.43 5.27 -7.15
N SER A 63 8.87 4.18 -6.49
CA SER A 63 10.11 3.49 -6.85
C SER A 63 10.11 3.01 -8.30
N SER A 64 8.98 2.56 -8.84
CA SER A 64 8.89 2.12 -10.25
C SER A 64 9.16 3.27 -11.24
N PHE A 65 8.80 4.51 -10.91
CA PHE A 65 9.16 5.69 -11.71
C PHE A 65 10.64 6.05 -11.58
N ILE A 66 11.16 6.06 -10.34
CA ILE A 66 12.56 6.38 -10.04
C ILE A 66 13.52 5.38 -10.70
N THR A 67 13.16 4.09 -10.68
CA THR A 67 13.90 3.00 -11.32
C THR A 67 13.59 2.84 -12.81
N GLN A 68 12.87 3.80 -13.41
CA GLN A 68 12.54 3.86 -14.83
C GLN A 68 11.76 2.66 -15.37
N GLN A 69 11.00 1.93 -14.56
CA GLN A 69 10.02 0.98 -15.10
C GLN A 69 8.85 1.73 -15.75
N LEU A 70 8.38 2.76 -15.04
CA LEU A 70 7.27 3.62 -15.46
C LEU A 70 7.72 5.05 -15.74
N THR A 71 6.94 5.75 -16.54
CA THR A 71 7.01 7.21 -16.73
C THR A 71 5.62 7.80 -16.86
N ALA A 72 5.53 9.13 -16.93
CA ALA A 72 4.28 9.85 -17.12
C ALA A 72 4.35 10.82 -18.30
N THR A 73 3.19 11.10 -18.90
CA THR A 73 3.01 12.01 -20.05
C THR A 73 3.28 13.49 -19.73
N SER A 74 3.43 13.85 -18.46
CA SER A 74 3.74 15.21 -18.00
C SER A 74 4.97 15.20 -17.10
N THR A 75 5.78 16.25 -17.15
CA THR A 75 6.94 16.45 -16.26
C THR A 75 6.59 17.22 -14.99
N GLY A 76 5.41 17.87 -14.95
CA GLY A 76 4.96 18.69 -13.81
C GLY A 76 4.01 17.97 -12.85
N THR A 77 3.57 16.77 -13.18
CA THR A 77 2.79 15.92 -12.26
C THR A 77 3.73 15.23 -11.27
N ARG A 78 3.21 14.84 -10.09
CA ARG A 78 3.97 14.09 -9.07
C ARG A 78 4.73 12.90 -9.68
N ASP A 79 4.05 12.07 -10.44
CA ASP A 79 4.63 10.84 -11.01
C ASP A 79 5.62 11.16 -12.14
N GLY A 80 5.33 12.21 -12.90
CA GLY A 80 6.24 12.78 -13.90
C GLY A 80 7.54 13.31 -13.32
N MET A 81 7.46 14.03 -12.22
CA MET A 81 8.59 14.54 -11.48
C MET A 81 9.41 13.38 -10.90
N ALA A 82 8.77 12.34 -10.35
CA ALA A 82 9.45 11.14 -9.85
C ALA A 82 10.26 10.44 -10.96
N ALA A 83 9.66 10.26 -12.14
CA ALA A 83 10.35 9.68 -13.30
C ALA A 83 11.52 10.54 -13.83
N GLY A 84 11.48 11.85 -13.56
CA GLY A 84 12.54 12.80 -13.89
C GLY A 84 13.55 13.05 -12.76
N TRP A 85 13.49 12.29 -11.66
CA TRP A 85 14.32 12.52 -10.47
C TRP A 85 14.21 13.94 -9.90
N ASN A 86 13.04 14.57 -10.07
CA ASN A 86 12.75 15.89 -9.57
C ASN A 86 12.00 15.78 -8.23
N ALA A 87 12.72 15.86 -7.12
CA ALA A 87 12.14 15.72 -5.78
C ALA A 87 11.29 16.96 -5.42
N GLY A 88 9.97 16.83 -5.51
CA GLY A 88 8.99 17.80 -5.00
C GLY A 88 8.28 17.31 -3.74
N THR A 89 7.73 18.24 -2.94
CA THR A 89 7.03 17.91 -1.68
C THR A 89 5.95 16.83 -1.85
N ALA A 90 5.12 16.94 -2.90
CA ALA A 90 4.03 16.00 -3.17
C ALA A 90 4.48 14.53 -3.40
N ILE A 91 5.73 14.30 -3.78
CA ILE A 91 6.30 12.95 -4.02
C ILE A 91 6.80 12.32 -2.71
N ASN A 92 6.95 13.11 -1.65
CA ASN A 92 7.59 12.67 -0.41
C ASN A 92 6.58 12.56 0.73
N THR A 93 5.46 13.28 0.73
CA THR A 93 4.57 13.33 1.90
C THR A 93 3.75 12.06 2.13
N SER A 94 3.18 11.43 1.10
CA SER A 94 2.15 10.39 1.31
C SER A 94 2.61 9.14 2.09
N PRO A 95 3.72 8.46 1.73
CA PRO A 95 4.19 7.30 2.49
C PRO A 95 4.49 7.65 3.94
N TYR A 96 5.12 8.80 4.17
CA TYR A 96 5.40 9.34 5.49
C TYR A 96 4.12 9.56 6.31
N GLN A 97 3.11 10.20 5.73
CA GLN A 97 1.85 10.52 6.40
C GLN A 97 1.07 9.25 6.75
N PHE A 98 0.92 8.31 5.81
CA PHE A 98 0.26 7.03 6.09
C PHE A 98 0.98 6.22 7.16
N PHE A 99 2.30 6.21 7.13
CA PHE A 99 3.07 5.53 8.16
C PHE A 99 2.94 6.24 9.51
N PHE A 100 3.37 7.48 9.67
CA PHE A 100 3.42 8.10 10.99
C PHE A 100 2.04 8.43 11.58
N VAL A 101 1.11 8.94 10.77
CA VAL A 101 -0.19 9.41 11.26
C VAL A 101 -1.19 8.27 11.41
N ALA A 102 -1.33 7.43 10.38
CA ALA A 102 -2.37 6.40 10.38
C ALA A 102 -1.88 5.04 10.91
N THR A 103 -0.59 4.73 10.80
CA THR A 103 -0.04 3.43 11.21
C THR A 103 0.65 3.50 12.57
N ALA A 104 1.77 4.22 12.65
CA ALA A 104 2.69 4.18 13.77
C ALA A 104 2.10 4.74 15.05
N ALA A 105 1.24 5.77 14.95
CA ALA A 105 0.46 6.32 16.05
C ALA A 105 -0.36 5.26 16.83
N ASN A 106 -0.69 4.13 16.20
CA ASN A 106 -1.47 3.06 16.82
C ASN A 106 -0.60 1.97 17.49
N PHE A 107 0.72 1.96 17.29
CA PHE A 107 1.58 0.90 17.82
C PHE A 107 1.59 0.81 19.34
N PRO A 108 1.79 1.90 20.11
CA PRO A 108 1.89 1.81 21.57
C PRO A 108 0.62 1.25 22.21
N ASP A 109 -0.54 1.72 21.76
CA ASP A 109 -1.84 1.27 22.29
C ASP A 109 -2.12 -0.20 21.98
N LEU A 110 -1.83 -0.66 20.76
CA LEU A 110 -2.02 -2.06 20.39
C LEU A 110 -1.09 -2.96 21.22
N GLU A 111 0.20 -2.63 21.27
CA GLU A 111 1.20 -3.41 21.98
C GLU A 111 0.88 -3.52 23.47
N ASN A 112 0.56 -2.39 24.13
CA ASN A 112 0.21 -2.36 25.55
C ASN A 112 -1.04 -3.20 25.86
N LYS A 113 -2.10 -3.08 25.06
CA LYS A 113 -3.33 -3.88 25.27
C LYS A 113 -3.10 -5.36 24.99
N ALA A 114 -2.36 -5.70 23.94
CA ALA A 114 -2.06 -7.09 23.59
C ALA A 114 -1.22 -7.77 24.67
N ILE A 115 -0.23 -7.06 25.25
CA ILE A 115 0.55 -7.57 26.39
C ILE A 115 -0.35 -7.79 27.61
N ALA A 116 -1.22 -6.83 27.94
CA ALA A 116 -2.13 -6.95 29.10
C ALA A 116 -3.12 -8.12 28.97
N GLN A 117 -3.47 -8.50 27.75
CA GLN A 117 -4.35 -9.64 27.44
C GLN A 117 -3.58 -10.94 27.14
N GLU A 118 -2.24 -10.94 27.27
CA GLU A 118 -1.38 -12.06 26.91
C GLU A 118 -1.61 -12.56 25.47
N ALA A 119 -2.02 -11.66 24.57
CA ALA A 119 -2.27 -11.89 23.16
C ALA A 119 -0.98 -11.71 22.34
N TRP A 120 0.03 -12.51 22.64
CA TRP A 120 1.39 -12.34 22.11
C TRP A 120 1.48 -12.36 20.58
N HIS A 121 0.56 -13.02 19.89
CA HIS A 121 0.58 -13.01 18.43
C HIS A 121 0.26 -11.61 17.84
N TYR A 122 -0.58 -10.81 18.51
CA TYR A 122 -0.79 -9.42 18.14
C TYR A 122 0.45 -8.56 18.40
N VAL A 123 1.17 -8.82 19.49
CA VAL A 123 2.48 -8.19 19.77
C VAL A 123 3.48 -8.53 18.65
N GLY A 124 3.52 -9.80 18.23
CA GLY A 124 4.35 -10.22 17.09
C GLY A 124 4.03 -9.46 15.81
N ALA A 125 2.74 -9.38 15.46
CA ALA A 125 2.29 -8.71 14.23
C ALA A 125 2.61 -7.22 14.23
N VAL A 126 2.30 -6.49 15.31
CA VAL A 126 2.56 -5.05 15.37
C VAL A 126 4.05 -4.72 15.32
N ARG A 127 4.90 -5.54 15.94
CA ARG A 127 6.36 -5.33 15.95
C ARG A 127 6.98 -5.65 14.60
N ALA A 128 6.47 -6.65 13.89
CA ALA A 128 6.85 -6.90 12.50
C ALA A 128 6.49 -5.71 11.59
N ILE A 129 5.26 -5.18 11.69
CA ILE A 129 4.82 -4.02 10.90
C ILE A 129 5.61 -2.75 11.28
N ARG A 130 5.89 -2.54 12.56
CA ARG A 130 6.75 -1.46 13.04
C ARG A 130 8.13 -1.50 12.37
N ALA A 131 8.80 -2.65 12.41
CA ALA A 131 10.10 -2.83 11.76
C ALA A 131 10.03 -2.56 10.25
N MET A 132 9.02 -3.10 9.56
CA MET A 132 8.84 -2.89 8.12
C MET A 132 8.64 -1.41 7.78
N GLY A 133 7.87 -0.69 8.58
CA GLY A 133 7.58 0.72 8.39
C GLY A 133 8.77 1.62 8.65
N PHE A 134 9.45 1.47 9.77
CA PHE A 134 10.65 2.27 10.04
C PHE A 134 11.77 1.98 9.02
N MET A 135 11.96 0.72 8.61
CA MET A 135 12.92 0.38 7.56
C MET A 135 12.57 1.05 6.22
N LEU A 136 11.29 0.97 5.82
CA LEU A 136 10.81 1.64 4.59
C LEU A 136 11.07 3.15 4.64
N MET A 137 10.75 3.79 5.77
CA MET A 137 10.96 5.22 5.91
C MET A 137 12.45 5.56 5.91
N THR A 138 13.33 4.78 6.54
CA THR A 138 14.78 5.02 6.49
C THR A 138 15.33 4.86 5.08
N ASP A 139 14.87 3.87 4.31
CA ASP A 139 15.28 3.68 2.92
C ASP A 139 14.87 4.87 2.03
N TRP A 140 13.78 5.56 2.35
CA TRP A 140 13.24 6.67 1.57
C TRP A 140 13.71 8.06 2.02
N TYR A 141 13.75 8.30 3.32
CA TYR A 141 13.92 9.62 3.93
C TYR A 141 15.24 9.75 4.70
N GLY A 142 15.92 8.64 4.98
CA GLY A 142 17.17 8.62 5.74
C GLY A 142 16.94 8.70 7.25
N GLU A 143 17.76 9.51 7.91
CA GLU A 143 17.72 9.72 9.35
C GLU A 143 16.43 10.43 9.75
N MET A 144 15.79 9.93 10.81
CA MET A 144 14.50 10.41 11.27
C MET A 144 14.29 9.98 12.73
N PRO A 145 13.25 10.50 13.41
CA PRO A 145 12.91 10.00 14.72
C PRO A 145 12.57 8.51 14.70
N TYR A 146 13.15 7.74 15.63
CA TYR A 146 12.89 6.31 15.78
C TYR A 146 12.73 5.91 17.26
N THR A 147 13.74 6.20 18.09
CA THR A 147 13.74 5.87 19.52
C THR A 147 12.76 6.72 20.32
N GLU A 148 12.56 7.97 19.89
CA GLU A 148 11.57 8.89 20.46
C GLU A 148 10.32 9.05 19.58
N ALA A 149 10.25 8.32 18.46
CA ALA A 149 9.11 8.37 17.57
C ALA A 149 7.85 7.82 18.25
N VAL A 150 6.72 8.48 17.98
CA VAL A 150 5.41 8.12 18.55
C VAL A 150 5.42 8.12 20.09
N SER A 151 6.25 8.99 20.69
CA SER A 151 6.20 9.29 22.11
C SER A 151 5.38 10.55 22.37
N GLU A 152 5.24 10.94 23.62
CA GLU A 152 4.66 12.23 24.01
C GLU A 152 5.58 13.42 23.66
N SER A 153 6.81 13.17 23.19
CA SER A 153 7.72 14.22 22.77
C SER A 153 7.18 14.95 21.54
N VAL A 154 6.93 16.25 21.67
CA VAL A 154 6.52 17.13 20.57
C VAL A 154 7.66 17.46 19.61
N THR A 155 8.90 17.20 20.01
CA THR A 155 10.12 17.41 19.21
C THR A 155 11.02 16.18 19.33
N PRO A 156 10.62 15.02 18.79
CA PRO A 156 11.40 13.80 18.92
C PRO A 156 12.71 13.95 18.16
N LYS A 157 13.82 13.52 18.79
CA LYS A 157 15.14 13.61 18.15
C LYS A 157 15.22 12.70 16.93
N PHE A 158 16.18 12.99 16.05
CA PHE A 158 16.52 12.12 14.94
C PHE A 158 17.52 11.05 15.41
N ASP A 159 17.35 9.83 14.93
CA ASP A 159 18.31 8.74 15.09
C ASP A 159 19.02 8.47 13.76
N ASP A 160 20.27 8.01 13.84
CA ASP A 160 21.06 7.68 12.66
C ASP A 160 20.58 6.39 11.97
N GLY A 161 20.95 6.22 10.70
CA GLY A 161 20.51 5.05 9.92
C GLY A 161 20.95 3.70 10.51
N LYS A 162 22.07 3.66 11.27
CA LYS A 162 22.55 2.44 11.94
C LYS A 162 21.62 2.05 13.08
N THR A 163 21.27 3.02 13.93
CA THR A 163 20.37 2.83 15.08
C THR A 163 19.00 2.35 14.62
N ILE A 164 18.45 2.96 13.56
CA ILE A 164 17.16 2.56 13.03
C ILE A 164 17.23 1.15 12.44
N PHE A 165 18.25 0.85 11.64
CA PHE A 165 18.42 -0.47 11.02
C PHE A 165 18.57 -1.59 12.05
N GLU A 166 19.45 -1.41 13.05
CA GLU A 166 19.66 -2.39 14.13
C GLU A 166 18.39 -2.54 14.99
N GLY A 167 17.69 -1.45 15.25
CA GLY A 167 16.40 -1.46 15.94
C GLY A 167 15.33 -2.25 15.19
N CYS A 168 15.23 -2.08 13.87
CA CYS A 168 14.29 -2.86 13.05
C CYS A 168 14.61 -4.36 13.05
N LEU A 169 15.89 -4.75 13.08
CA LEU A 169 16.27 -6.16 13.24
C LEU A 169 15.85 -6.71 14.61
N GLN A 170 16.02 -5.93 15.68
CA GLN A 170 15.59 -6.30 17.02
C GLN A 170 14.06 -6.42 17.11
N ASP A 171 13.32 -5.53 16.47
CA ASP A 171 11.85 -5.61 16.41
C ASP A 171 11.39 -6.87 15.67
N ILE A 172 12.09 -7.32 14.62
CA ILE A 172 11.81 -8.60 13.95
C ILE A 172 12.13 -9.80 14.84
N ASP A 173 13.25 -9.78 15.57
CA ASP A 173 13.59 -10.86 16.50
C ASP A 173 12.54 -10.97 17.62
N PHE A 174 12.14 -9.83 18.18
CA PHE A 174 11.07 -9.78 19.17
C PHE A 174 9.73 -10.25 18.60
N ALA A 175 9.42 -9.93 17.34
CA ALA A 175 8.22 -10.44 16.67
C ALA A 175 8.25 -11.97 16.57
N ILE A 176 9.37 -12.55 16.10
CA ILE A 176 9.56 -14.00 15.99
C ILE A 176 9.39 -14.69 17.35
N GLU A 177 9.96 -14.11 18.42
CA GLU A 177 9.82 -14.63 19.77
C GLU A 177 8.35 -14.63 20.23
N ASN A 178 7.62 -13.54 20.02
CA ASN A 178 6.22 -13.44 20.45
C ASN A 178 5.27 -14.33 19.63
N PHE A 179 5.54 -14.56 18.34
CA PHE A 179 4.82 -15.55 17.55
C PHE A 179 5.01 -16.99 18.02
N LYS A 180 6.05 -17.27 18.80
CA LYS A 180 6.32 -18.61 19.37
C LYS A 180 5.76 -18.79 20.79
N LYS A 181 5.23 -17.73 21.40
CA LYS A 181 4.68 -17.80 22.77
C LYS A 181 3.28 -18.41 22.78
N ALA A 182 3.01 -19.20 23.80
CA ALA A 182 1.65 -19.60 24.12
C ALA A 182 0.81 -18.36 24.46
N GLN A 183 -0.40 -18.28 23.90
CA GLN A 183 -1.36 -17.21 24.23
C GLN A 183 -1.95 -17.44 25.63
N GLY A 184 -2.33 -16.35 26.31
CA GLY A 184 -3.04 -16.45 27.58
C GLY A 184 -4.43 -17.07 27.44
N GLU A 185 -4.97 -17.57 28.55
CA GLU A 185 -6.33 -18.10 28.58
C GLU A 185 -7.35 -16.97 28.33
N GLY A 186 -8.13 -17.10 27.25
CA GLY A 186 -9.08 -16.08 26.82
C GLY A 186 -8.50 -14.95 25.96
N ALA A 187 -7.21 -15.00 25.61
CA ALA A 187 -6.61 -14.06 24.67
C ALA A 187 -7.34 -14.09 23.31
N PRO A 188 -7.68 -12.94 22.70
CA PRO A 188 -8.30 -12.92 21.38
C PRO A 188 -7.44 -13.61 20.33
N SER A 189 -8.07 -14.39 19.46
CA SER A 189 -7.37 -15.01 18.33
C SER A 189 -6.83 -13.95 17.37
N LEU A 190 -5.62 -14.16 16.84
CA LEU A 190 -5.02 -13.29 15.81
C LEU A 190 -5.92 -13.20 14.56
N LYS A 191 -6.62 -14.28 14.23
CA LYS A 191 -7.51 -14.37 13.07
C LYS A 191 -8.54 -13.24 13.00
N SER A 192 -9.03 -12.75 14.14
CA SER A 192 -10.06 -11.70 14.18
C SER A 192 -9.57 -10.36 13.64
N GLY A 193 -8.27 -10.05 13.76
CA GLY A 193 -7.69 -8.77 13.34
C GLY A 193 -6.69 -8.88 12.18
N ASP A 194 -6.27 -10.08 11.80
CA ASP A 194 -5.24 -10.29 10.80
C ASP A 194 -5.82 -10.48 9.39
N SER A 195 -5.84 -9.38 8.65
CA SER A 195 -6.26 -9.34 7.24
C SER A 195 -5.23 -9.90 6.25
N TRP A 196 -3.98 -10.15 6.68
CA TRP A 196 -2.90 -10.55 5.80
C TRP A 196 -2.74 -12.06 5.70
N ASN A 197 -2.82 -12.75 6.84
CA ASN A 197 -2.55 -14.19 6.93
C ASN A 197 -3.70 -14.99 7.55
N ASP A 198 -4.87 -14.38 7.80
CA ASP A 198 -6.05 -15.06 8.40
C ASP A 198 -5.71 -15.73 9.75
N GLY A 199 -4.75 -15.14 10.48
CA GLY A 199 -4.24 -15.66 11.75
C GLY A 199 -3.19 -16.76 11.63
N ASP A 200 -2.71 -17.09 10.43
CA ASP A 200 -1.66 -18.09 10.20
C ASP A 200 -0.29 -17.55 10.65
N VAL A 201 0.11 -17.95 11.86
CA VAL A 201 1.37 -17.56 12.50
C VAL A 201 2.60 -18.09 11.75
N ASP A 202 2.50 -19.22 11.04
CA ASP A 202 3.64 -19.77 10.28
C ASP A 202 4.02 -18.84 9.11
N LYS A 203 3.01 -18.25 8.44
CA LYS A 203 3.25 -17.24 7.40
C LYS A 203 3.91 -15.98 7.95
N TRP A 204 3.48 -15.52 9.13
CA TRP A 204 4.13 -14.40 9.82
C TRP A 204 5.60 -14.68 10.14
N LEU A 205 5.88 -15.85 10.73
CA LEU A 205 7.26 -16.28 11.02
C LEU A 205 8.12 -16.31 9.75
N LYS A 206 7.61 -16.90 8.67
CA LYS A 206 8.30 -16.97 7.38
C LYS A 206 8.56 -15.61 6.76
N MET A 207 7.60 -14.69 6.88
CA MET A 207 7.76 -13.30 6.46
C MET A 207 8.86 -12.62 7.28
N CYS A 208 8.86 -12.75 8.61
CA CYS A 208 9.90 -12.19 9.48
C CYS A 208 11.30 -12.72 9.14
N TYR A 209 11.45 -14.04 8.92
CA TYR A 209 12.72 -14.64 8.50
C TYR A 209 13.18 -14.11 7.14
N GLY A 210 12.27 -14.00 6.17
CA GLY A 210 12.58 -13.45 4.85
C GLY A 210 12.98 -11.97 4.88
N LEU A 211 12.30 -11.16 5.72
CA LEU A 211 12.64 -9.75 5.92
C LEU A 211 14.03 -9.59 6.56
N LYS A 212 14.31 -10.36 7.62
CA LYS A 212 15.62 -10.35 8.26
C LYS A 212 16.74 -10.73 7.28
N ALA A 213 16.53 -11.79 6.49
CA ALA A 213 17.47 -12.19 5.45
C ALA A 213 17.70 -11.08 4.41
N ARG A 214 16.62 -10.44 3.93
CA ARG A 214 16.69 -9.33 2.98
C ARG A 214 17.51 -8.17 3.52
N TRP A 215 17.24 -7.74 4.75
CA TRP A 215 17.92 -6.58 5.33
C TRP A 215 19.39 -6.86 5.63
N LEU A 216 19.72 -8.05 6.16
CA LEU A 216 21.11 -8.45 6.29
C LEU A 216 21.84 -8.50 4.94
N ASN A 217 21.15 -8.88 3.85
CA ASN A 217 21.71 -8.85 2.52
C ASN A 217 22.01 -7.43 2.00
N ASN A 218 21.27 -6.41 2.44
CA ASN A 218 21.57 -5.00 2.13
C ASN A 218 22.95 -4.57 2.66
N LEU A 219 23.52 -5.30 3.63
CA LEU A 219 24.86 -5.05 4.15
C LEU A 219 25.99 -5.65 3.27
N SER A 220 25.69 -6.20 2.09
CA SER A 220 26.68 -6.84 1.19
C SER A 220 27.90 -5.97 0.83
N LYS A 221 27.76 -4.64 0.85
CA LYS A 221 28.87 -3.69 0.63
C LYS A 221 29.58 -3.25 1.93
N LYS A 222 29.17 -3.77 3.09
CA LYS A 222 29.75 -3.53 4.41
C LYS A 222 30.36 -4.83 4.95
N THR A 223 31.50 -5.23 4.38
CA THR A 223 32.13 -6.55 4.59
C THR A 223 32.27 -6.97 6.05
N SER A 224 32.57 -6.05 6.97
CA SER A 224 32.69 -6.35 8.40
C SER A 224 31.36 -6.72 9.09
N LEU A 225 30.22 -6.36 8.48
CA LEU A 225 28.88 -6.60 8.99
C LEU A 225 28.11 -7.65 8.17
N TYR A 226 28.60 -8.01 6.98
CA TYR A 226 27.93 -8.95 6.08
C TYR A 226 28.14 -10.40 6.53
N LYS A 227 27.03 -11.09 6.81
CA LYS A 227 27.01 -12.46 7.35
C LYS A 227 26.25 -13.41 6.42
N PRO A 228 26.89 -13.92 5.35
CA PRO A 228 26.20 -14.75 4.35
C PRO A 228 25.62 -16.05 4.93
N ASP A 229 26.29 -16.70 5.87
CA ASP A 229 25.81 -17.95 6.48
C ASP A 229 24.52 -17.74 7.29
N GLU A 230 24.42 -16.61 8.01
CA GLU A 230 23.21 -16.22 8.73
C GLU A 230 22.05 -15.97 7.75
N ILE A 231 22.32 -15.29 6.64
CA ILE A 231 21.34 -15.04 5.59
C ILE A 231 20.82 -16.36 5.00
N LEU A 232 21.70 -17.31 4.68
CA LEU A 232 21.31 -18.61 4.14
C LEU A 232 20.47 -19.42 5.15
N SER A 233 20.84 -19.38 6.44
CA SER A 233 20.04 -20.01 7.50
C SER A 233 18.64 -19.39 7.59
N LEU A 234 18.54 -18.06 7.52
CA LEU A 234 17.25 -17.37 7.57
C LEU A 234 16.37 -17.69 6.35
N ILE A 235 16.97 -17.75 5.14
CA ILE A 235 16.26 -18.12 3.91
C ILE A 235 15.67 -19.53 4.02
N SER A 236 16.37 -20.48 4.65
CA SER A 236 15.86 -21.85 4.84
C SER A 236 14.61 -21.91 5.75
N SER A 237 14.42 -20.89 6.60
CA SER A 237 13.26 -20.73 7.47
C SER A 237 12.19 -19.78 6.90
N ALA A 238 12.47 -19.12 5.77
CA ALA A 238 11.55 -18.21 5.11
C ALA A 238 10.54 -18.97 4.21
N ALA A 239 9.65 -18.24 3.55
CA ALA A 239 8.72 -18.82 2.58
C ALA A 239 9.49 -19.41 1.38
N THR A 240 9.24 -20.68 1.06
CA THR A 240 9.85 -21.41 -0.07
C THR A 240 8.88 -21.62 -1.23
N SER A 241 7.63 -21.18 -1.09
CA SER A 241 6.60 -21.21 -2.12
C SER A 241 5.56 -20.12 -1.89
N ASN A 242 4.79 -19.77 -2.93
CA ASN A 242 3.75 -18.75 -2.84
C ASN A 242 2.68 -19.07 -1.79
N ALA A 243 2.37 -20.35 -1.55
CA ALA A 243 1.40 -20.75 -0.53
C ALA A 243 1.84 -20.41 0.90
N GLN A 244 3.16 -20.29 1.11
CA GLN A 244 3.77 -19.94 2.39
C GLN A 244 4.04 -18.44 2.54
N SER A 245 3.83 -17.66 1.47
CA SER A 245 4.02 -16.21 1.49
C SER A 245 2.80 -15.51 2.10
N THR A 246 3.05 -14.37 2.72
CA THR A 246 2.01 -13.37 2.96
C THR A 246 1.56 -12.79 1.63
N ILE A 247 0.29 -12.96 1.28
CA ILE A 247 -0.33 -12.43 0.06
C ILE A 247 -1.56 -11.65 0.49
N VAL A 248 -1.53 -10.34 0.31
CA VAL A 248 -2.68 -9.48 0.58
C VAL A 248 -3.52 -9.35 -0.68
N ASN A 249 -4.76 -9.83 -0.62
CA ASN A 249 -5.69 -9.75 -1.72
C ASN A 249 -6.50 -8.45 -1.65
N HIS A 250 -6.78 -7.89 -2.82
CA HIS A 250 -7.64 -6.73 -3.00
C HIS A 250 -8.93 -7.14 -3.72
N LEU A 251 -9.96 -6.31 -3.61
CA LEU A 251 -11.27 -6.57 -4.21
C LEU A 251 -11.65 -5.44 -5.15
N ASP A 252 -12.25 -5.78 -6.28
CA ASP A 252 -12.83 -4.85 -7.26
C ASP A 252 -14.35 -4.82 -7.09
N LEU A 253 -14.86 -3.86 -6.30
CA LEU A 253 -16.27 -3.82 -5.88
C LEU A 253 -16.89 -2.44 -6.08
N VAL A 254 -18.08 -2.40 -6.67
CA VAL A 254 -18.86 -1.15 -6.87
C VAL A 254 -19.26 -0.50 -5.54
N SER A 255 -19.36 -1.30 -4.49
CA SER A 255 -19.74 -0.86 -3.15
C SER A 255 -18.56 -0.39 -2.29
N ASP A 256 -17.35 -0.27 -2.84
CA ASP A 256 -16.17 0.22 -2.10
C ASP A 256 -16.17 1.77 -2.03
N ASN A 257 -17.12 2.33 -1.30
CA ASN A 257 -17.42 3.77 -1.27
C ASN A 257 -17.18 4.43 0.11
N VAL A 258 -16.48 3.75 1.02
CA VAL A 258 -16.24 4.24 2.39
C VAL A 258 -15.14 5.31 2.41
N GLY A 259 -14.15 5.20 1.52
CA GLY A 259 -13.00 6.11 1.45
C GLY A 259 -12.02 5.92 2.61
N ASP A 260 -10.73 5.98 2.35
CA ASP A 260 -9.72 6.06 3.40
C ASP A 260 -9.73 7.43 4.10
N VAL A 261 -9.25 7.49 5.33
CA VAL A 261 -9.35 8.69 6.18
C VAL A 261 -8.47 9.86 5.70
N LEU A 262 -7.43 9.60 4.91
CA LEU A 262 -6.48 10.62 4.47
C LEU A 262 -6.78 11.14 3.06
N PHE A 263 -7.15 10.26 2.13
CA PHE A 263 -7.36 10.62 0.72
C PHE A 263 -8.74 10.26 0.17
N SER A 264 -9.59 9.60 0.96
CA SER A 264 -10.92 9.12 0.54
C SER A 264 -10.87 8.14 -0.64
N ASP A 265 -9.72 7.49 -0.85
CA ASP A 265 -9.55 6.43 -1.85
C ASP A 265 -10.29 5.15 -1.41
N PRO A 266 -10.69 4.28 -2.36
CA PRO A 266 -11.35 3.02 -2.02
C PRO A 266 -10.48 2.14 -1.11
N LEU A 267 -11.07 1.52 -0.08
CA LEU A 267 -10.35 0.80 0.97
C LEU A 267 -9.92 -0.62 0.55
N LYS A 268 -10.69 -1.25 -0.33
CA LYS A 268 -10.52 -2.66 -0.71
C LYS A 268 -9.79 -2.81 -2.04
N THR A 269 -9.84 -1.78 -2.87
CA THR A 269 -9.16 -1.76 -4.18
C THR A 269 -7.64 -1.80 -4.01
N SER A 270 -6.93 -2.31 -5.01
CA SER A 270 -5.47 -2.33 -5.02
C SER A 270 -4.90 -0.91 -5.08
N ILE A 271 -4.04 -0.56 -4.13
CA ILE A 271 -3.37 0.76 -4.10
C ILE A 271 -2.48 0.96 -5.35
N ALA A 272 -1.88 -0.11 -5.85
CA ALA A 272 -1.11 -0.06 -7.10
C ALA A 272 -2.03 0.22 -8.30
N PHE A 273 -3.23 -0.37 -8.32
CA PHE A 273 -4.24 -0.07 -9.34
C PHE A 273 -4.72 1.38 -9.24
N ASN A 274 -5.02 1.89 -8.04
CA ASN A 274 -5.39 3.30 -7.83
C ASN A 274 -4.31 4.26 -8.35
N SER A 275 -3.04 3.93 -8.09
CA SER A 275 -1.91 4.79 -8.44
C SER A 275 -1.51 4.70 -9.92
N VAL A 276 -1.73 3.56 -10.58
CA VAL A 276 -1.25 3.30 -11.96
C VAL A 276 -2.38 2.88 -12.88
N GLY A 277 -3.09 1.81 -12.53
CA GLY A 277 -4.13 1.19 -13.34
C GLY A 277 -5.34 2.08 -13.65
N MET A 278 -5.66 3.05 -12.81
CA MET A 278 -6.78 3.97 -13.04
C MET A 278 -6.41 5.16 -13.94
N ASN A 279 -5.14 5.32 -14.28
CA ASN A 279 -4.60 6.56 -14.84
C ASN A 279 -4.24 6.40 -16.33
N THR A 280 -4.73 7.32 -17.17
CA THR A 280 -4.41 7.34 -18.61
C THR A 280 -3.07 7.99 -18.94
N ASN A 281 -2.37 8.54 -17.95
CA ASN A 281 -1.14 9.32 -18.11
C ASN A 281 0.14 8.54 -17.77
N ILE A 282 0.05 7.25 -17.39
CA ILE A 282 1.21 6.43 -17.01
C ILE A 282 1.62 5.50 -18.16
N ARG A 283 2.92 5.37 -18.44
CA ARG A 283 3.49 4.59 -19.55
C ARG A 283 4.65 3.73 -19.08
N VAL A 284 4.94 2.62 -19.78
CA VAL A 284 6.23 1.91 -19.64
C VAL A 284 7.33 2.74 -20.29
N THR A 285 8.55 2.62 -19.78
CA THR A 285 9.72 3.14 -20.49
C THR A 285 10.20 2.16 -21.56
N LYS A 286 10.97 2.68 -22.52
CA LYS A 286 11.67 1.88 -23.52
C LYS A 286 12.66 0.94 -22.86
N TRP A 287 13.40 1.41 -21.84
CA TRP A 287 14.33 0.57 -21.10
C TRP A 287 13.66 -0.68 -20.52
N TYR A 288 12.51 -0.53 -19.88
CA TYR A 288 11.77 -1.66 -19.31
C TYR A 288 11.18 -2.59 -20.37
N THR A 289 10.71 -2.01 -21.47
CA THR A 289 10.21 -2.78 -22.62
C THR A 289 11.34 -3.62 -23.23
N ASP A 290 12.49 -3.00 -23.52
CA ASP A 290 13.67 -3.68 -24.09
C ASP A 290 14.23 -4.74 -23.13
N LEU A 291 14.20 -4.49 -21.81
CA LEU A 291 14.59 -5.46 -20.79
C LEU A 291 13.79 -6.76 -20.91
N LEU A 292 12.50 -6.66 -21.26
CA LEU A 292 11.58 -7.79 -21.37
C LEU A 292 11.56 -8.39 -22.77
N THR A 293 11.79 -7.63 -23.84
CA THR A 293 11.67 -8.14 -25.22
C THR A 293 13.00 -8.47 -25.88
N ASN A 294 14.10 -7.92 -25.35
CA ASN A 294 15.43 -8.06 -25.93
C ASN A 294 16.51 -7.87 -24.85
N PHE A 295 16.46 -8.69 -23.80
CA PHE A 295 17.34 -8.55 -22.64
C PHE A 295 18.82 -8.52 -23.08
N ASP A 296 19.55 -7.47 -22.69
CA ASP A 296 20.98 -7.29 -22.99
C ASP A 296 21.30 -7.39 -24.50
N ASN A 297 20.36 -7.01 -25.36
CA ASN A 297 20.45 -7.11 -26.82
C ASN A 297 20.70 -8.54 -27.35
N LYS A 298 20.30 -9.57 -26.59
CA LYS A 298 20.54 -10.98 -26.95
C LYS A 298 19.42 -11.62 -27.77
N GLY A 299 18.39 -10.86 -28.14
CA GLY A 299 17.19 -11.36 -28.82
C GLY A 299 16.34 -12.29 -27.95
N ILE A 300 16.50 -12.22 -26.62
CA ILE A 300 15.76 -13.04 -25.66
C ILE A 300 14.56 -12.24 -25.17
N GLU A 301 13.36 -12.77 -25.44
CA GLU A 301 12.10 -12.26 -24.91
C GLU A 301 11.71 -13.03 -23.65
N ASP A 302 11.42 -12.30 -22.58
CA ASP A 302 10.87 -12.81 -21.34
C ASP A 302 9.44 -13.33 -21.59
N PRO A 303 9.11 -14.57 -21.20
CA PRO A 303 7.76 -15.12 -21.38
C PRO A 303 6.63 -14.32 -20.68
N ARG A 304 7.00 -13.38 -19.81
CA ARG A 304 6.09 -12.47 -19.11
C ARG A 304 5.92 -11.13 -19.81
N ALA A 305 6.64 -10.85 -20.90
CA ALA A 305 6.58 -9.56 -21.60
C ALA A 305 5.13 -9.12 -21.89
N ASP A 306 4.29 -10.05 -22.37
CA ASP A 306 2.87 -9.82 -22.66
C ASP A 306 2.00 -9.50 -21.45
N LYS A 307 2.47 -9.81 -20.25
CA LYS A 307 1.77 -9.61 -18.97
C LYS A 307 2.31 -8.44 -18.16
N LEU A 308 3.37 -7.79 -18.64
CA LEU A 308 4.07 -6.72 -17.93
C LEU A 308 4.16 -5.45 -18.77
N ILE A 309 4.02 -5.57 -20.09
CA ILE A 309 3.95 -4.44 -21.01
C ILE A 309 2.49 -4.24 -21.39
N PRO A 310 1.92 -3.04 -21.20
CA PRO A 310 0.50 -2.80 -21.47
C PRO A 310 0.19 -2.87 -22.96
N TRP A 311 -1.01 -3.36 -23.25
CA TRP A 311 -1.60 -3.44 -24.57
C TRP A 311 -2.90 -2.65 -24.62
N ALA A 312 -3.19 -2.08 -25.78
CA ALA A 312 -4.49 -1.46 -26.04
C ALA A 312 -5.02 -1.93 -27.38
N GLN A 313 -6.34 -2.01 -27.48
CA GLN A 313 -7.03 -2.42 -28.68
C GLN A 313 -7.12 -1.27 -29.69
N PHE A 314 -6.45 -1.38 -30.82
CA PHE A 314 -6.54 -0.49 -31.97
C PHE A 314 -7.38 -1.12 -33.11
N ASN A 315 -7.93 -0.29 -33.98
CA ASN A 315 -8.53 -0.66 -35.28
C ASN A 315 -9.30 -2.01 -35.31
N HIS A 316 -10.58 -2.02 -34.92
CA HIS A 316 -11.43 -3.23 -35.03
C HIS A 316 -10.93 -4.49 -34.30
N GLY A 317 -10.10 -4.36 -33.27
CA GLY A 317 -9.78 -5.47 -32.37
C GLY A 317 -8.32 -5.86 -32.26
N GLU A 318 -7.43 -5.24 -33.02
CA GLU A 318 -5.99 -5.54 -32.99
C GLU A 318 -5.33 -4.96 -31.75
N PHE A 319 -4.69 -5.79 -30.92
CA PHE A 319 -3.96 -5.29 -29.76
C PHE A 319 -2.55 -4.86 -30.15
N VAL A 320 -2.18 -3.64 -29.74
CA VAL A 320 -0.83 -3.09 -29.92
C VAL A 320 -0.14 -3.03 -28.57
N ARG A 321 1.07 -3.58 -28.50
CA ARG A 321 1.94 -3.51 -27.33
C ARG A 321 2.59 -2.13 -27.26
N SER A 322 2.73 -1.58 -26.06
CA SER A 322 3.47 -0.33 -25.87
C SER A 322 4.90 -0.43 -26.42
N ALA A 323 5.32 0.56 -27.22
CA ALA A 323 6.70 0.67 -27.70
C ALA A 323 7.70 1.08 -26.59
N GLY A 324 7.19 1.55 -25.45
CA GLY A 324 8.00 2.11 -24.37
C GLY A 324 8.53 3.51 -24.69
N VAL A 325 8.44 4.40 -23.71
CA VAL A 325 8.88 5.80 -23.86
C VAL A 325 10.38 5.88 -23.69
N ASP A 326 11.09 6.41 -24.68
CA ASP A 326 12.53 6.63 -24.59
C ASP A 326 12.86 7.82 -23.66
N MET A 327 13.32 7.48 -22.46
CA MET A 327 13.68 8.43 -21.40
C MET A 327 15.00 9.16 -21.66
N GLN A 328 15.78 8.76 -22.67
CA GLN A 328 17.00 9.44 -23.10
C GLN A 328 16.75 10.45 -24.22
N SER A 329 15.61 10.34 -24.92
CA SER A 329 15.18 11.30 -25.92
C SER A 329 14.63 12.58 -25.30
N ASP A 330 14.43 13.61 -26.13
CA ASP A 330 13.81 14.86 -25.73
C ASP A 330 12.27 14.80 -25.67
N ILE A 331 11.65 13.63 -25.90
CA ILE A 331 10.19 13.48 -25.99
C ILE A 331 9.46 14.09 -24.78
N ARG A 332 10.00 13.88 -23.58
CA ARG A 332 9.44 14.40 -22.32
C ARG A 332 9.59 15.91 -22.16
N ILE A 333 10.60 16.49 -22.78
CA ILE A 333 10.88 17.94 -22.78
C ILE A 333 10.04 18.62 -23.86
N ASN A 334 9.78 17.92 -24.97
CA ASN A 334 8.99 18.38 -26.12
C ASN A 334 7.51 17.99 -26.02
N LYS A 335 6.93 18.10 -24.82
CA LYS A 335 5.48 17.93 -24.54
C LYS A 335 4.89 16.55 -24.92
N GLY A 336 5.71 15.50 -24.98
CA GLY A 336 5.28 14.12 -25.23
C GLY A 336 5.72 13.13 -24.13
N PRO A 337 5.33 11.84 -24.23
CA PRO A 337 4.26 11.36 -25.10
C PRO A 337 2.92 11.94 -24.64
N MET A 338 2.02 12.20 -25.58
CA MET A 338 0.70 12.72 -25.27
C MET A 338 -0.32 11.62 -24.90
N GLY A 339 -1.34 12.00 -24.13
CA GLY A 339 -2.46 11.12 -23.82
C GLY A 339 -3.26 10.76 -25.08
N THR A 340 -3.73 9.52 -25.15
CA THR A 340 -4.59 9.04 -26.24
C THR A 340 -6.07 9.25 -25.91
N SER A 341 -6.88 9.38 -26.95
CA SER A 341 -8.34 9.47 -26.93
C SER A 341 -8.91 8.38 -27.84
N TYR A 342 -10.14 7.95 -27.57
CA TYR A 342 -10.82 6.93 -28.38
C TYR A 342 -12.04 7.54 -29.09
N ASN A 343 -12.14 7.35 -30.40
CA ASN A 343 -13.36 7.68 -31.13
C ASN A 343 -14.38 6.55 -30.94
N SER A 344 -15.30 6.67 -29.99
CA SER A 344 -16.34 5.67 -29.72
C SER A 344 -17.52 5.67 -30.70
N LYS A 345 -17.51 6.56 -31.71
CA LYS A 345 -18.60 6.65 -32.68
C LYS A 345 -18.47 5.60 -33.76
N ASN A 346 -19.61 5.22 -34.35
CA ASN A 346 -19.71 4.40 -35.55
C ASN A 346 -19.35 5.14 -36.86
N GLU A 347 -18.81 6.35 -36.76
CA GLU A 347 -18.43 7.19 -37.90
C GLU A 347 -17.08 7.88 -37.65
N SER A 348 -16.43 8.28 -38.74
CA SER A 348 -15.19 9.05 -38.65
C SER A 348 -15.46 10.47 -38.13
N ILE A 349 -14.56 10.98 -37.30
CA ILE A 349 -14.62 12.35 -36.77
C ILE A 349 -13.48 13.21 -37.34
N GLN A 350 -13.65 14.53 -37.31
CA GLN A 350 -12.56 15.47 -37.57
C GLN A 350 -11.89 15.86 -36.24
N SER A 351 -10.56 15.79 -36.18
CA SER A 351 -9.76 16.28 -35.06
C SER A 351 -8.50 16.94 -35.59
N ASN A 352 -8.28 18.21 -35.24
CA ASN A 352 -7.07 18.98 -35.60
C ASN A 352 -6.69 18.90 -37.10
N GLY A 353 -7.68 18.90 -38.00
CA GLY A 353 -7.45 18.86 -39.45
C GLY A 353 -7.21 17.47 -40.05
N ARG A 354 -7.38 16.38 -39.27
CA ARG A 354 -7.36 15.01 -39.78
C ARG A 354 -8.68 14.28 -39.54
N THR A 355 -8.97 13.34 -40.43
CA THR A 355 -10.05 12.36 -40.27
C THR A 355 -9.58 11.23 -39.37
N VAL A 356 -10.26 11.02 -38.25
CA VAL A 356 -10.04 9.92 -37.32
C VAL A 356 -11.13 8.87 -37.55
N PRO A 357 -10.78 7.61 -37.90
CA PRO A 357 -11.75 6.56 -38.14
C PRO A 357 -12.66 6.28 -36.93
N ALA A 358 -13.85 5.74 -37.18
CA ALA A 358 -14.70 5.12 -36.16
C ALA A 358 -13.89 4.10 -35.33
N HIS A 359 -14.19 4.00 -34.03
CA HIS A 359 -13.61 2.99 -33.12
C HIS A 359 -12.08 2.91 -33.12
N SER A 360 -11.42 4.06 -33.20
CA SER A 360 -9.96 4.15 -33.25
C SER A 360 -9.38 5.09 -32.20
N TRP A 361 -8.17 4.76 -31.74
CA TRP A 361 -7.39 5.61 -30.87
C TRP A 361 -6.65 6.68 -31.67
N TYR A 362 -6.56 7.87 -31.09
CA TYR A 362 -5.84 9.00 -31.66
C TYR A 362 -5.31 9.91 -30.55
N VAL A 363 -4.42 10.82 -30.91
CA VAL A 363 -3.96 11.90 -30.01
C VAL A 363 -4.67 13.18 -30.41
N ASN A 364 -5.41 13.77 -29.47
CA ASN A 364 -6.15 15.00 -29.71
C ASN A 364 -5.27 16.23 -29.47
N THR A 365 -4.42 16.56 -30.45
CA THR A 365 -3.52 17.72 -30.39
C THR A 365 -3.34 18.36 -31.76
N ALA A 366 -3.08 19.68 -31.76
CA ALA A 366 -2.69 20.42 -32.96
C ALA A 366 -1.24 20.14 -33.39
N ASP A 367 -0.42 19.58 -32.50
CA ASP A 367 0.96 19.19 -32.81
C ASP A 367 1.00 17.89 -33.62
N SER A 368 1.20 18.00 -34.93
CA SER A 368 1.20 16.84 -35.84
C SER A 368 2.35 15.86 -35.58
N GLU A 369 3.44 16.26 -34.92
CA GLU A 369 4.54 15.35 -34.58
C GLU A 369 4.14 14.33 -33.52
N ARG A 370 3.14 14.66 -32.69
CA ARG A 370 2.63 13.83 -31.59
C ARG A 370 1.48 12.92 -31.99
N TRP A 371 1.02 13.01 -33.24
CA TRP A 371 -0.10 12.21 -33.74
C TRP A 371 0.16 10.70 -33.72
N GLY A 372 1.44 10.28 -33.74
CA GLY A 372 1.90 8.90 -33.65
C GLY A 372 2.13 8.38 -32.22
N ASP A 373 1.95 9.21 -31.19
CA ASP A 373 2.17 8.81 -29.79
C ASP A 373 1.16 7.73 -29.31
N THR A 374 0.21 7.34 -30.18
CA THR A 374 -0.66 6.17 -30.00
C THR A 374 0.10 4.87 -29.72
N ILE A 375 1.37 4.75 -30.16
CA ILE A 375 2.21 3.58 -29.86
C ILE A 375 2.61 3.46 -28.38
N TYR A 376 2.50 4.55 -27.61
CA TYR A 376 2.79 4.56 -26.17
C TYR A 376 1.50 4.26 -25.42
N VAL A 377 1.29 2.98 -25.16
CA VAL A 377 0.08 2.50 -24.49
C VAL A 377 0.12 2.80 -22.99
N SER A 378 -1.02 3.26 -22.46
CA SER A 378 -1.20 3.50 -21.03
C SER A 378 -1.26 2.22 -20.23
N HIS A 379 -0.76 2.24 -18.99
CA HIS A 379 -1.03 1.18 -18.01
C HIS A 379 -2.46 1.17 -17.47
N ARG A 380 -3.37 1.89 -18.13
CA ARG A 380 -4.76 1.93 -17.67
C ARG A 380 -5.34 0.52 -17.81
N GLY A 381 -6.03 0.05 -16.78
CA GLY A 381 -6.82 -1.17 -16.80
C GLY A 381 -8.32 -0.86 -16.63
N SER A 382 -9.16 -1.85 -16.91
CA SER A 382 -10.58 -1.83 -16.56
C SER A 382 -10.77 -2.22 -15.08
N SER A 383 -11.85 -1.72 -14.48
CA SER A 383 -12.30 -2.11 -13.13
C SER A 383 -13.82 -1.98 -13.08
N ILE A 384 -14.46 -3.02 -12.56
CA ILE A 384 -15.90 -3.07 -12.37
C ILE A 384 -16.29 -2.08 -11.27
N GLY A 385 -15.55 -2.09 -10.16
CA GLY A 385 -15.86 -1.30 -8.98
C GLY A 385 -15.74 0.20 -9.20
N TYR A 386 -14.80 0.63 -10.05
CA TYR A 386 -14.51 2.05 -10.24
C TYR A 386 -15.05 2.61 -11.57
N HIS A 387 -14.88 1.88 -12.67
CA HIS A 387 -15.28 2.36 -13.99
C HIS A 387 -16.63 1.82 -14.45
N GLY A 388 -17.18 0.80 -13.76
CA GLY A 388 -18.34 0.05 -14.25
C GLY A 388 -18.07 -0.63 -15.61
N ASP A 389 -16.79 -0.68 -16.01
CA ASP A 389 -16.33 -1.05 -17.33
C ASP A 389 -16.00 -2.54 -17.34
N THR A 390 -16.66 -3.27 -18.24
CA THR A 390 -16.44 -4.70 -18.48
C THR A 390 -15.71 -4.97 -19.79
N ASP A 391 -15.36 -3.92 -20.55
CA ASP A 391 -14.76 -4.06 -21.87
C ASP A 391 -13.22 -4.05 -21.79
N ASP A 392 -12.58 -5.03 -22.43
CA ASP A 392 -11.11 -5.17 -22.50
C ASP A 392 -10.48 -4.20 -23.53
N GLN A 393 -10.67 -2.89 -23.35
CA GLN A 393 -9.98 -1.89 -24.20
C GLN A 393 -8.47 -1.82 -23.93
N TYR A 394 -8.07 -2.30 -22.76
CA TYR A 394 -6.68 -2.43 -22.32
C TYR A 394 -6.44 -3.82 -21.76
N LYS A 395 -5.23 -4.35 -21.95
CA LYS A 395 -4.74 -5.53 -21.23
C LYS A 395 -3.43 -5.15 -20.55
N ALA A 396 -3.37 -5.37 -19.24
CA ALA A 396 -2.20 -5.13 -18.41
C ALA A 396 -1.88 -6.38 -17.60
#